data_AF-A0A6N8V6A4-F1
#
_entry.id   AF-A0A6N8V6A4-F1
#
_cell.length_a   1.000
_cell.length_b   1.000
_cell.length_c   1.000
_cell.angle_alpha   90.00
_cell.angle_beta   90.00
_cell.angle_gamma   90.00
#
_symmetry.space_group_name_H-M   'P 1'
#
loop_
_entity.id
_entity.type
_entity.pdbx_description
1 polymer ?
#
loop_
_entity_poly.entity_id
_entity_poly.type
_entity_poly.pdbx_seq_one_letter_code
_entity_poly.pdbx_strand_id
1 'polypeptide(L)'
;MAINPDDLQRRLCEQLCASVRVERRPDGELMLQADFEFPDGDRYPIYLSEAPGGVRLSDRGDTLMRISYDHDIEAFLAGSRGQLIERILGEERVAQDRGVFQLDAPIDRLSDALFRYGRALTRIYDLTLHSRSRATGRNPADGSGQVVGCGR
;
A
#
# COMPACT_ATOMS: atom_id res chain seq x y z
N MET A 1 23.57 -28.81 -8.06
CA MET A 1 22.11 -29.06 -8.12
C MET A 1 21.56 -28.29 -9.29
N ALA A 2 21.01 -28.96 -10.31
CA ALA A 2 20.42 -28.29 -11.46
C ALA A 2 18.96 -27.96 -11.16
N ILE A 3 18.55 -26.72 -11.40
CA ILE A 3 17.15 -26.28 -11.24
C ILE A 3 16.37 -26.75 -12.47
N ASN A 4 15.29 -27.52 -12.28
CA ASN A 4 14.37 -27.89 -13.36
C ASN A 4 13.29 -26.79 -13.50
N PRO A 5 13.22 -26.08 -14.64
CA PRO A 5 12.24 -25.01 -14.85
C PRO A 5 10.78 -25.46 -14.69
N ASP A 6 10.43 -26.66 -15.16
CA ASP A 6 9.05 -27.17 -15.12
C ASP A 6 8.61 -27.48 -13.68
N ASP A 7 9.50 -28.10 -12.90
CA ASP A 7 9.25 -28.37 -11.47
C ASP A 7 9.13 -27.06 -10.68
N LEU A 8 9.97 -26.07 -10.99
CA LEU A 8 9.93 -24.75 -10.36
C LEU A 8 8.62 -24.02 -10.68
N GLN A 9 8.22 -23.98 -11.96
CA GLN A 9 6.98 -23.33 -12.37
C GLN A 9 5.76 -23.98 -11.72
N ARG A 10 5.69 -25.32 -11.72
CA ARG A 10 4.59 -26.05 -11.07
C ARG A 10 4.48 -25.71 -9.58
N ARG A 11 5.61 -25.73 -8.86
CA ARG A 11 5.63 -25.39 -7.42
C ARG A 11 5.23 -23.94 -7.16
N LEU A 12 5.69 -23.00 -7.98
CA LEU A 12 5.30 -21.59 -7.87
C LEU A 12 3.80 -21.41 -8.07
N CYS A 13 3.20 -22.06 -9.07
CA CYS A 13 1.75 -22.04 -9.27
C CYS A 13 1.00 -22.64 -8.07
N GLU A 14 1.43 -23.80 -7.57
CA GLU A 14 0.82 -24.44 -6.38
C GLU A 14 0.86 -23.52 -5.16
N GLN A 15 1.99 -22.85 -4.91
CA GLN A 15 2.17 -21.95 -3.78
C GLN A 15 1.35 -20.66 -3.90
N LEU A 16 1.36 -20.01 -5.07
CA LEU A 16 0.58 -18.79 -5.31
C LEU A 16 -0.93 -19.05 -5.26
N CYS A 17 -1.38 -20.19 -5.78
CA CYS A 17 -2.78 -20.59 -5.66
C CYS A 17 -3.17 -20.85 -4.20
N ALA A 18 -2.27 -21.40 -3.37
CA ALA A 18 -2.54 -21.68 -1.96
C ALA A 18 -2.59 -20.41 -1.08
N SER A 19 -1.93 -19.33 -1.51
CA SER A 19 -1.89 -18.04 -0.79
C SER A 19 -3.06 -17.11 -1.10
N VAL A 20 -3.79 -17.35 -2.19
CA VAL A 20 -4.98 -16.56 -2.54
C VAL A 20 -6.25 -17.32 -2.21
N ARG A 21 -7.14 -16.74 -1.39
CA ARG A 21 -8.41 -17.36 -0.98
C ARG A 21 -9.53 -16.34 -1.01
N VAL A 22 -10.73 -16.80 -1.35
CA VAL A 22 -11.95 -16.00 -1.21
C VAL A 22 -12.79 -16.60 -0.09
N GLU A 23 -13.16 -15.78 0.87
CA GLU A 23 -13.91 -16.18 2.06
C GLU A 23 -15.18 -15.34 2.17
N ARG A 24 -16.26 -15.97 2.63
CA ARG A 24 -17.49 -15.26 2.98
C ARG A 24 -17.50 -15.01 4.48
N ARG A 25 -17.60 -13.74 4.87
CA ARG A 25 -17.73 -13.31 6.26
C ARG A 25 -19.13 -13.62 6.81
N PRO A 26 -19.32 -13.64 8.14
CA PRO A 26 -20.63 -13.88 8.76
C PRO A 26 -21.73 -12.88 8.36
N ASP A 27 -21.35 -11.66 8.00
CA ASP A 27 -22.24 -10.60 7.51
C ASP A 27 -22.61 -10.74 6.02
N GLY A 28 -22.08 -11.79 5.35
CA GLY A 28 -22.33 -12.09 3.95
C GLY A 28 -21.35 -11.47 2.97
N GLU A 29 -20.43 -10.60 3.42
CA GLU A 29 -19.43 -9.97 2.57
C GLU A 29 -18.41 -11.00 2.06
N LEU A 30 -17.92 -10.79 0.83
CA LEU A 30 -16.81 -11.57 0.28
C LEU A 30 -15.50 -10.82 0.53
N MET A 31 -14.51 -11.52 1.08
CA MET A 31 -13.16 -11.01 1.24
C MET A 31 -12.18 -11.88 0.46
N LEU A 32 -11.21 -11.22 -0.16
CA LEU A 32 -10.06 -11.84 -0.77
C LEU A 32 -8.89 -11.77 0.22
N GLN A 33 -8.39 -12.94 0.62
CA GLN A 33 -7.13 -13.07 1.30
C GLN A 33 -6.00 -13.25 0.28
N ALA A 34 -4.96 -12.45 0.40
CA ALA A 34 -3.71 -12.56 -0.35
C ALA A 34 -2.55 -12.05 0.51
N ASP A 35 -1.33 -12.39 0.13
CA ASP A 35 -0.11 -12.01 0.85
C ASP A 35 0.32 -10.57 0.51
N PHE A 36 -0.57 -9.60 0.76
CA PHE A 36 -0.25 -8.18 0.81
C PHE A 36 -0.49 -7.67 2.22
N GLU A 37 0.53 -7.04 2.80
CA GLU A 37 0.55 -6.71 4.22
C GLU A 37 0.94 -5.25 4.45
N PHE A 38 0.38 -4.67 5.51
CA PHE A 38 0.90 -3.47 6.14
C PHE A 38 2.25 -3.79 6.81
N PRO A 39 3.09 -2.78 7.11
CA PRO A 39 4.39 -2.99 7.75
C PRO A 39 4.34 -3.64 9.15
N ASP A 40 3.18 -3.68 9.80
CA ASP A 40 2.93 -4.36 11.07
C ASP A 40 2.61 -5.86 10.89
N GLY A 41 2.49 -6.35 9.65
CA GLY A 41 2.14 -7.73 9.31
C GLY A 41 0.65 -7.99 9.15
N ASP A 42 -0.21 -6.98 9.38
CA ASP A 42 -1.64 -7.13 9.10
C ASP A 42 -1.88 -7.18 7.59
N ARG A 43 -2.71 -8.10 7.14
CA ARG A 43 -3.08 -8.18 5.71
C ARG A 43 -3.96 -7.00 5.30
N TYR A 44 -3.79 -6.57 4.05
CA TYR A 44 -4.73 -5.60 3.46
C TYR A 44 -6.14 -6.22 3.41
N PRO A 45 -7.16 -5.51 3.91
CA PRO A 45 -8.53 -5.96 3.75
C PRO A 45 -8.97 -5.68 2.31
N ILE A 46 -9.20 -6.75 1.55
CA ILE A 46 -9.66 -6.65 0.16
C ILE A 46 -11.06 -7.25 0.08
N TYR A 47 -12.06 -6.39 -0.01
CA TYR A 47 -13.46 -6.77 -0.17
C TYR A 47 -13.79 -6.95 -1.64
N LEU A 48 -14.60 -7.96 -1.93
CA LEU A 48 -15.11 -8.25 -3.27
C LEU A 48 -16.61 -7.96 -3.34
N SER A 49 -17.02 -7.23 -4.38
CA SER A 49 -18.43 -7.03 -4.72
C SER A 49 -18.66 -7.09 -6.23
N GLU A 50 -19.92 -7.21 -6.63
CA GLU A 50 -20.27 -7.18 -8.05
C GLU A 50 -20.00 -5.80 -8.66
N ALA A 51 -19.44 -5.80 -9.86
CA ALA A 51 -19.26 -4.61 -10.69
C ALA A 51 -19.81 -4.88 -12.10
N PRO A 52 -20.15 -3.84 -12.89
CA PRO A 52 -20.56 -4.03 -14.27
C PRO A 52 -19.52 -4.84 -15.07
N GLY A 53 -19.88 -6.05 -15.48
CA GLY A 53 -19.01 -6.93 -16.25
C GLY A 53 -17.89 -7.61 -15.47
N GLY A 54 -17.92 -7.62 -14.13
CA GLY A 54 -16.88 -8.27 -13.34
C GLY A 54 -17.01 -8.10 -11.83
N VAL A 55 -15.87 -7.89 -11.17
CA VAL A 55 -15.74 -7.82 -9.73
C VAL A 55 -15.03 -6.52 -9.35
N ARG A 56 -15.49 -5.89 -8.28
CA ARG A 56 -14.83 -4.76 -7.63
C ARG A 56 -13.97 -5.27 -6.48
N LEU A 57 -12.71 -4.84 -6.45
CA LEU A 57 -11.85 -4.88 -5.28
C LEU A 57 -11.99 -3.55 -4.54
N SER A 58 -12.10 -3.58 -3.22
CA SER A 58 -12.23 -2.37 -2.40
C SER A 58 -11.56 -2.58 -1.06
N ASP A 59 -10.96 -1.54 -0.49
CA ASP A 59 -10.44 -1.54 0.89
C ASP A 59 -11.45 -0.97 1.89
N ARG A 60 -12.56 -0.43 1.38
CA ARG A 60 -13.63 0.21 2.16
C ARG A 60 -13.14 1.37 3.04
N GLY A 61 -12.01 1.97 2.69
CA GLY A 61 -11.39 3.06 3.44
C GLY A 61 -10.50 2.60 4.60
N ASP A 62 -10.30 1.29 4.79
CA ASP A 62 -9.45 0.76 5.86
C ASP A 62 -8.00 1.24 5.74
N THR A 63 -7.49 1.44 4.51
CA THR A 63 -6.12 1.94 4.30
C THR A 63 -5.97 3.37 4.83
N LEU A 64 -6.86 4.29 4.44
CA LEU A 64 -6.81 5.67 4.91
C LEU A 64 -7.14 5.75 6.41
N MET A 65 -8.04 4.91 6.91
CA MET A 65 -8.30 4.80 8.35
C MET A 65 -7.02 4.46 9.12
N ARG A 66 -6.24 3.45 8.68
CA ARG A 66 -4.96 3.12 9.33
C ARG A 66 -3.95 4.26 9.24
N ILE A 67 -3.83 4.90 8.07
CA ILE A 67 -2.95 6.08 7.90
C ILE A 67 -3.33 7.20 8.87
N SER A 68 -4.62 7.35 9.19
CA SER A 68 -5.13 8.42 10.06
C SER A 68 -4.66 8.32 11.51
N TYR A 69 -4.16 7.16 11.94
CA TYR A 69 -3.63 6.99 13.29
C TYR A 69 -2.37 7.82 13.54
N ASP A 70 -1.53 8.00 12.51
CA ASP A 70 -0.26 8.72 12.60
C ASP A 70 -0.20 9.99 11.74
N HIS A 71 -1.19 10.22 10.89
CA HIS A 71 -1.19 11.31 9.92
C HIS A 71 -2.54 12.03 9.80
N ASP A 72 -2.48 13.35 9.70
CA ASP A 72 -3.62 14.14 9.25
C ASP A 72 -3.94 13.80 7.78
N ILE A 73 -5.14 13.30 7.51
CA ILE A 73 -5.52 12.77 6.19
C ILE A 73 -5.64 13.88 5.15
N GLU A 74 -6.17 15.04 5.51
CA GLU A 74 -6.30 16.16 4.59
C GLU A 74 -4.92 16.62 4.12
N ALA A 75 -3.97 16.79 5.06
CA ALA A 75 -2.60 17.13 4.76
C ALA A 75 -1.86 16.01 4.01
N PHE A 76 -2.14 14.74 4.32
CA PHE A 76 -1.52 13.58 3.67
C PHE A 76 -1.95 13.46 2.19
N LEU A 77 -3.23 13.71 1.90
CA LEU A 77 -3.79 13.69 0.55
C LEU A 77 -3.52 14.99 -0.22
N ALA A 78 -3.01 16.04 0.43
CA ALA A 78 -2.65 17.29 -0.20
C ALA A 78 -1.16 17.36 -0.60
N GLY A 79 -0.82 18.42 -1.34
CA GLY A 79 0.56 18.76 -1.66
C GLY A 79 1.29 17.70 -2.48
N SER A 80 2.58 17.51 -2.19
CA SER A 80 3.43 16.58 -2.97
C SER A 80 3.07 15.10 -2.76
N ARG A 81 2.63 14.72 -1.55
CA ARG A 81 2.15 13.35 -1.29
C ARG A 81 0.87 13.06 -2.05
N GLY A 82 -0.09 14.01 -2.01
CA GLY A 82 -1.30 13.94 -2.83
C GLY A 82 -1.02 13.68 -4.30
N GLN A 83 -0.11 14.46 -4.90
CA GLN A 83 0.29 14.28 -6.30
C GLN A 83 0.93 12.92 -6.58
N LEU A 84 1.69 12.37 -5.63
CA LEU A 84 2.25 11.02 -5.75
C LEU A 84 1.16 9.95 -5.65
N ILE A 85 0.19 10.11 -4.75
CA ILE A 85 -0.97 9.21 -4.62
C ILE A 85 -1.77 9.21 -5.91
N GLU A 86 -2.12 10.39 -6.45
CA GLU A 86 -2.84 10.50 -7.73
C GLU A 86 -2.09 9.80 -8.88
N ARG A 87 -0.77 9.93 -8.92
CA ARG A 87 0.06 9.20 -9.90
C ARG A 87 -0.01 7.69 -9.71
N ILE A 88 0.13 7.20 -8.48
CA ILE A 88 0.04 5.76 -8.16
C ILE A 88 -1.33 5.22 -8.59
N LEU A 89 -2.41 5.93 -8.22
CA LEU A 89 -3.78 5.58 -8.59
C LEU A 89 -3.97 5.52 -10.10
N GLY A 90 -3.44 6.49 -10.85
CA GLY A 90 -3.50 6.51 -12.31
C GLY A 90 -2.72 5.36 -12.97
N GLU A 91 -1.49 5.09 -12.51
CA GLU A 91 -0.64 4.02 -13.03
C GLU A 91 -1.25 2.63 -12.79
N GLU A 92 -1.75 2.39 -11.58
CA GLU A 92 -2.34 1.11 -11.20
C GLU A 92 -3.84 1.02 -11.53
N ARG A 93 -4.41 2.07 -12.15
CA ARG A 93 -5.85 2.30 -12.43
C ARG A 93 -6.76 1.89 -11.27
N VAL A 94 -6.43 2.41 -10.09
CA VAL A 94 -7.25 2.34 -8.88
C VAL A 94 -7.98 3.69 -8.76
N ALA A 95 -9.27 3.66 -8.53
CA ALA A 95 -10.05 4.86 -8.24
C ALA A 95 -10.08 5.12 -6.74
N GLN A 96 -10.20 6.39 -6.36
CA GLN A 96 -10.52 6.81 -5.00
C GLN A 96 -11.89 7.49 -5.03
N ASP A 97 -12.83 7.03 -4.21
CA ASP A 97 -14.13 7.66 -4.00
C ASP A 97 -14.36 7.83 -2.49
N ARG A 98 -14.45 9.07 -2.03
CA ARG A 98 -14.75 9.42 -0.62
C ARG A 98 -13.91 8.63 0.39
N GLY A 99 -12.61 8.49 0.11
CA GLY A 99 -11.67 7.81 0.97
C GLY A 99 -11.59 6.29 0.79
N VAL A 100 -12.36 5.71 -0.13
CA VAL A 100 -12.31 4.29 -0.47
C VAL A 100 -11.47 4.09 -1.73
N PHE A 101 -10.48 3.20 -1.67
CA PHE A 101 -9.78 2.75 -2.86
C PHE A 101 -10.54 1.58 -3.48
N GLN A 102 -10.70 1.62 -4.80
CA GLN A 102 -11.46 0.59 -5.52
C GLN A 102 -10.93 0.36 -6.94
N LEU A 103 -11.02 -0.88 -7.40
CA LEU A 103 -10.63 -1.28 -8.75
C LEU A 103 -11.63 -2.31 -9.29
N ASP A 104 -12.23 -1.99 -10.44
CA ASP A 104 -13.12 -2.90 -11.16
C ASP A 104 -12.32 -3.70 -12.18
N ALA A 105 -12.57 -5.00 -12.25
CA ALA A 105 -11.91 -5.89 -13.18
C ALA A 105 -12.84 -6.98 -13.71
N PRO A 106 -12.74 -7.33 -15.00
CA PRO A 106 -13.28 -8.57 -15.53
C PRO A 106 -12.75 -9.79 -14.76
N ILE A 107 -13.58 -10.82 -14.60
CA ILE A 107 -13.22 -12.04 -13.86
C ILE A 107 -11.97 -12.73 -14.45
N ASP A 108 -11.81 -12.72 -15.78
CA ASP A 108 -10.66 -13.29 -16.49
C ASP A 108 -9.35 -12.50 -16.30
N ARG A 109 -9.41 -11.33 -15.65
CA ARG A 109 -8.27 -10.45 -15.34
C ARG A 109 -8.08 -10.20 -13.85
N LEU A 110 -8.70 -11.03 -13.00
CA LEU A 110 -8.71 -10.82 -11.56
C LEU A 110 -7.31 -10.91 -10.91
N SER A 111 -6.43 -11.77 -11.42
CA SER A 111 -5.04 -11.85 -10.94
C SER A 111 -4.29 -10.54 -11.15
N ASP A 112 -4.35 -9.99 -12.37
CA ASP A 112 -3.67 -8.75 -12.74
C ASP A 112 -4.22 -7.57 -11.93
N ALA A 113 -5.54 -7.56 -11.72
CA ALA A 113 -6.24 -6.60 -10.89
C ALA A 113 -5.78 -6.66 -9.43
N LEU A 114 -5.69 -7.86 -8.85
CA LEU A 114 -5.22 -8.08 -7.49
C LEU A 114 -3.79 -7.57 -7.29
N PHE A 115 -2.87 -7.90 -8.20
CA PHE A 115 -1.48 -7.42 -8.10
C PHE A 115 -1.36 -5.90 -8.22
N ARG A 116 -2.12 -5.29 -9.13
CA ARG A 116 -2.17 -3.83 -9.26
C ARG A 116 -2.74 -3.17 -8.01
N TYR A 117 -3.83 -3.74 -7.49
CA TYR A 117 -4.50 -3.24 -6.30
C TYR A 117 -3.59 -3.31 -5.07
N GLY A 118 -3.01 -4.49 -4.79
CA GLY A 118 -2.07 -4.67 -3.69
C GLY A 118 -0.85 -3.74 -3.80
N ARG A 119 -0.23 -3.64 -4.98
CA ARG A 119 0.89 -2.72 -5.21
C ARG A 119 0.50 -1.25 -5.03
N ALA A 120 -0.70 -0.84 -5.44
CA ALA A 120 -1.19 0.52 -5.22
C ALA A 120 -1.29 0.82 -3.72
N LEU A 121 -1.93 -0.06 -2.96
CA LEU A 121 -2.07 0.10 -1.51
C LEU A 121 -0.71 0.15 -0.80
N THR A 122 0.22 -0.75 -1.15
CA THR A 122 1.59 -0.71 -0.61
C THR A 122 2.29 0.60 -0.92
N ARG A 123 2.28 1.05 -2.19
CA ARG A 123 2.93 2.30 -2.58
C ARG A 123 2.33 3.52 -1.90
N ILE A 124 1.02 3.54 -1.69
CA ILE A 124 0.33 4.63 -0.97
C ILE A 124 0.72 4.60 0.51
N TYR A 125 0.67 3.42 1.14
CA TYR A 125 1.01 3.27 2.55
C TYR A 125 2.48 3.61 2.83
N ASP A 126 3.40 3.26 1.92
CA ASP A 126 4.83 3.58 2.06
C ASP A 126 5.11 5.09 2.13
N LEU A 127 4.21 5.94 1.61
CA LEU A 127 4.35 7.40 1.71
C LEU A 127 4.27 7.91 3.17
N THR A 128 3.71 7.11 4.10
CA THR A 128 3.74 7.39 5.55
C THR A 128 5.16 7.36 6.10
N LEU A 129 6.01 6.48 5.56
CA LEU A 129 7.38 6.25 6.03
C LEU A 129 8.33 7.40 5.67
N HIS A 130 8.01 8.18 4.62
CA HIS A 130 8.79 9.35 4.21
C HIS A 130 8.83 10.50 5.24
N SER A 131 7.99 10.43 6.27
CA SER A 131 8.00 11.39 7.39
C SER A 131 9.10 11.11 8.42
N ARG A 132 9.55 9.85 8.57
CA ARG A 132 10.50 9.47 9.64
C ARG A 132 11.98 9.68 9.31
N SER A 133 12.37 9.80 8.04
CA SER A 133 13.77 9.91 7.64
C SER A 133 14.34 11.34 7.64
N ARG A 134 13.56 12.35 8.07
CA ARG A 134 14.02 13.76 8.16
C ARG A 134 14.40 14.21 9.57
N ALA A 135 14.28 13.35 10.60
CA ALA A 135 14.54 13.71 11.99
C ALA A 135 15.90 13.22 12.54
N THR A 136 16.92 13.03 11.70
CA THR A 136 18.31 12.81 12.14
C THR A 136 19.29 13.68 11.34
N GLY A 137 18.95 14.95 11.17
CA GLY A 137 19.90 16.01 10.84
C GLY A 137 20.18 16.85 12.08
N ARG A 138 20.91 16.33 13.07
CA ARG A 138 21.48 17.17 14.13
C ARG A 138 22.56 18.03 13.48
N ASN A 139 22.25 19.28 13.20
CA ASN A 139 23.19 20.27 12.72
C ASN A 139 24.09 20.70 13.90
N PRO A 140 25.42 20.48 13.91
CA PRO A 140 26.30 21.02 14.92
C PRO A 140 26.66 22.46 14.54
N ALA A 141 25.69 23.37 14.64
CA ALA A 141 25.92 24.79 14.39
C ALA A 141 24.92 25.64 15.18
N ASP A 142 24.88 25.45 16.50
CA ASP A 142 24.50 26.52 17.40
C ASP A 142 25.27 26.34 18.72
N GLY A 143 25.99 27.39 19.10
CA GLY A 143 27.02 27.38 20.12
C GLY A 143 27.86 28.64 20.04
N SER A 144 27.22 29.80 19.99
CA SER A 144 27.87 31.08 20.27
C SER A 144 28.35 31.10 21.72
N GLY A 145 29.66 31.12 21.95
CA GLY A 145 30.21 31.31 23.29
C GLY A 145 31.73 31.28 23.36
N GLN A 146 32.31 32.49 23.32
CA GLN A 146 33.62 32.87 23.87
C GLN A 146 34.85 32.86 22.93
N VAL A 147 35.13 34.07 22.42
CA VAL A 147 36.42 34.48 21.85
C VAL A 147 37.41 34.67 22.99
N VAL A 148 38.46 33.86 23.04
CA VAL A 148 39.67 34.14 23.82
C VAL A 148 40.74 34.61 22.83
N GLY A 149 41.09 35.89 22.93
CA GLY A 149 42.09 36.52 22.08
C GLY A 149 43.51 36.07 22.43
N CYS A 150 44.31 35.79 21.40
CA CYS A 150 45.76 35.81 21.50
C CYS A 150 46.24 37.24 21.20
N GLY A 151 46.71 37.91 22.26
CA GLY A 151 47.54 39.11 22.14
C GLY A 151 49.02 38.73 21.99
N ARG A 152 49.68 39.41 21.05
CA ARG A 152 51.12 39.67 20.84
C ARG A 152 52.14 38.70 21.42
#